data_AF-A0AAV1ZAX3-F1
#
_entry.id   AF-A0AAV1ZAX3-F1
#
_cell.length_a   1.000
_cell.length_b   1.000
_cell.length_c   1.000
_cell.angle_alpha   90.00
_cell.angle_beta   90.00
_cell.angle_gamma   90.00
#
_symmetry.space_group_name_H-M   'P 1'
#
loop_
_entity.id
_entity.type
_entity.pdbx_description
1 polymer ?
#
loop_
_entity_poly.entity_id
_entity_poly.type
_entity_poly.pdbx_seq_one_letter_code
_entity_poly.pdbx_strand_id
1 'polypeptide(L)'
;KEIGVDLRKVHIISHSFGAEIAGYAGARLPDLGRITALDPAGFLFRFTDRKVQIDDTDAIFVDVIHTNPAPISILGVGTDEDVGHINFWPAGGNLKGCLLPVLRNAFSGIFPNEI
;
A
#
# COMPACT_ATOMS: atom_id res chain seq x y z
N LYS A 1 -17.02 -28.37 -6.14
CA LYS A 1 -15.79 -29.19 -5.99
C LYS A 1 -14.77 -28.29 -5.34
N GLU A 2 -14.46 -28.50 -4.06
CA GLU A 2 -13.37 -27.79 -3.41
C GLU A 2 -12.05 -28.38 -3.90
N ILE A 3 -11.24 -27.53 -4.50
CA ILE A 3 -9.87 -27.82 -4.92
C ILE A 3 -9.07 -27.50 -3.66
N GLY A 4 -8.64 -28.52 -2.90
CA GLY A 4 -7.97 -28.36 -1.59
C GLY A 4 -6.61 -27.67 -1.69
N VAL A 5 -6.62 -26.38 -2.00
CA VAL A 5 -5.44 -25.51 -2.12
C VAL A 5 -5.00 -25.12 -0.72
N ASP A 6 -3.73 -25.35 -0.43
CA ASP A 6 -3.08 -24.88 0.79
C ASP A 6 -2.84 -23.37 0.68
N LEU A 7 -3.57 -22.57 1.49
CA LEU A 7 -3.50 -21.11 1.46
C LEU A 7 -2.11 -20.55 1.79
N ARG A 8 -1.28 -21.31 2.50
CA ARG A 8 0.11 -20.94 2.81
C ARG A 8 0.98 -20.88 1.55
N LYS A 9 0.53 -21.47 0.45
CA LYS A 9 1.19 -21.44 -0.86
C LYS A 9 0.60 -20.40 -1.81
N VAL A 10 -0.38 -19.62 -1.35
CA VAL A 10 -1.00 -18.56 -2.13
C VAL A 10 -0.29 -17.24 -1.84
N HIS A 11 -0.01 -16.51 -2.92
CA HIS A 11 0.58 -15.18 -2.88
C HIS A 11 -0.31 -14.23 -3.67
N ILE A 12 -0.84 -13.20 -3.00
CA ILE A 12 -1.60 -12.13 -3.63
C ILE A 12 -0.65 -10.97 -3.93
N ILE A 13 -0.60 -10.53 -5.18
CA ILE A 13 0.10 -9.30 -5.58
C ILE A 13 -0.96 -8.31 -6.02
N SER A 14 -0.96 -7.13 -5.41
CA SER A 14 -2.01 -6.15 -5.60
C SER A 14 -1.46 -4.74 -5.66
N HIS A 15 -2.18 -3.83 -6.31
CA HIS A 15 -1.72 -2.46 -6.57
C HIS A 15 -2.79 -1.44 -6.19
N SER A 16 -2.38 -0.31 -5.59
CA SER A 16 -3.27 0.80 -5.24
C SER A 16 -4.45 0.31 -4.38
N PHE A 17 -5.69 0.61 -4.77
CA PHE A 17 -6.89 0.14 -4.07
C PHE A 17 -6.99 -1.39 -3.97
N GLY A 18 -6.34 -2.12 -4.89
CA GLY A 18 -6.24 -3.56 -4.82
C GLY A 18 -5.48 -4.07 -3.59
N ALA A 19 -4.58 -3.27 -3.02
CA ALA A 19 -3.89 -3.60 -1.78
C ALA A 19 -4.87 -3.75 -0.62
N GLU A 20 -5.79 -2.79 -0.49
CA GLU A 20 -6.84 -2.82 0.54
C GLU A 20 -7.78 -4.01 0.34
N ILE A 21 -8.13 -4.31 -0.92
CA ILE A 21 -8.91 -5.52 -1.25
C ILE A 21 -8.16 -6.79 -0.84
N ALA A 22 -6.85 -6.84 -1.05
CA ALA A 22 -6.02 -7.98 -0.65
C ALA A 22 -5.96 -8.12 0.88
N GLY A 23 -5.87 -7.02 1.62
CA GLY A 23 -5.97 -7.02 3.08
C GLY A 23 -7.31 -7.59 3.54
N TYR A 24 -8.43 -7.07 3.01
CA TYR A 24 -9.75 -7.60 3.30
C TYR A 24 -9.93 -9.09 2.95
N ALA A 25 -9.29 -9.56 1.88
CA ALA A 25 -9.27 -10.99 1.55
C ALA A 25 -8.45 -11.78 2.57
N GLY A 26 -7.24 -11.32 2.90
CA GLY A 26 -6.34 -11.91 3.88
C GLY A 26 -6.97 -12.07 5.27
N ALA A 27 -7.61 -11.01 5.77
CA ALA A 27 -8.37 -11.03 7.03
C ALA A 27 -9.49 -12.11 7.09
N ARG A 28 -9.93 -12.63 5.93
CA ARG A 28 -10.96 -13.69 5.81
C ARG A 28 -10.38 -15.05 5.42
N LEU A 29 -9.10 -15.12 5.08
CA LEU A 29 -8.39 -16.29 4.61
C LEU A 29 -7.32 -16.67 5.65
N PRO A 30 -7.65 -17.52 6.64
CA PRO A 30 -6.66 -17.91 7.65
C PRO A 30 -5.46 -18.59 7.00
N ASP A 31 -4.27 -18.29 7.53
CA ASP A 31 -2.98 -18.81 7.05
C ASP A 31 -2.67 -18.49 5.57
N LEU A 32 -3.17 -17.36 5.06
CA LEU A 32 -2.76 -16.86 3.74
C LEU A 32 -1.23 -16.68 3.69
N GLY A 33 -0.59 -17.25 2.67
CA GLY A 33 0.87 -17.32 2.59
C GLY A 33 1.57 -15.96 2.49
N ARG A 34 1.16 -15.13 1.53
CA ARG A 34 1.79 -13.81 1.33
C ARG A 34 0.88 -12.80 0.66
N ILE A 35 1.04 -11.53 1.02
CA ILE A 35 0.56 -10.39 0.25
C ILE A 35 1.75 -9.50 -0.12
N THR A 36 1.88 -9.13 -1.39
CA THR A 36 2.74 -8.02 -1.82
C THR A 36 1.86 -6.86 -2.27
N ALA A 37 1.95 -5.75 -1.55
CA ALA A 37 1.14 -4.57 -1.80
C ALA A 37 1.96 -3.47 -2.48
N LEU A 38 1.57 -3.14 -3.71
CA LEU A 38 2.26 -2.18 -4.57
C LEU A 38 1.56 -0.82 -4.47
N ASP A 39 2.19 0.12 -3.77
CA ASP A 39 1.71 1.48 -3.50
C ASP A 39 0.26 1.50 -2.99
N PRO A 40 -0.02 0.95 -1.79
CA PRO A 40 -1.38 0.85 -1.24
C PRO A 40 -2.08 2.20 -1.22
N ALA A 41 -3.38 2.23 -1.52
CA ALA A 41 -4.12 3.48 -1.61
C ALA A 41 -4.22 4.18 -0.25
N GLY A 42 -3.66 5.38 -0.12
CA GLY A 42 -3.76 6.14 1.13
C GLY A 42 -5.11 6.84 1.31
N PHE A 43 -5.76 7.20 0.21
CA PHE A 43 -7.03 7.94 0.24
C PHE A 43 -8.16 7.07 0.83
N LEU A 44 -8.77 7.52 1.94
CA LEU A 44 -9.79 6.83 2.75
C LEU A 44 -9.29 5.74 3.70
N PHE A 45 -8.03 5.32 3.60
CA PHE A 45 -7.46 4.24 4.42
C PHE A 45 -6.42 4.74 5.42
N ARG A 46 -5.78 5.87 5.12
CA ARG A 46 -4.78 6.46 6.02
C ARG A 46 -5.36 6.79 7.39
N PHE A 47 -4.61 6.45 8.44
CA PHE A 47 -4.96 6.69 9.84
C PHE A 47 -6.28 6.04 10.27
N THR A 48 -6.73 5.01 9.54
CA THR A 48 -7.90 4.22 9.92
C THR A 48 -7.50 3.05 10.82
N ASP A 49 -8.50 2.43 11.46
CA ASP A 49 -8.29 1.19 12.21
C ASP A 49 -7.68 0.13 11.27
N ARG A 50 -6.77 -0.68 11.81
CA ARG A 50 -6.11 -1.78 11.07
C ARG A 50 -7.11 -2.70 10.36
N LYS A 51 -8.34 -2.85 10.86
CA LYS A 51 -9.40 -3.63 10.18
C LYS A 51 -9.90 -3.03 8.86
N VAL A 52 -9.56 -1.78 8.58
CA VAL A 52 -10.06 -1.02 7.43
C VAL A 52 -8.99 -0.88 6.34
N GLN A 53 -7.71 -0.94 6.71
CA GLN A 53 -6.58 -0.89 5.81
C GLN A 53 -5.85 -2.23 5.74
N ILE A 54 -5.01 -2.44 4.72
CA ILE A 54 -4.07 -3.55 4.74
C ILE A 54 -3.13 -3.42 5.96
N ASP A 55 -2.83 -4.54 6.62
CA ASP A 55 -1.86 -4.59 7.72
C ASP A 55 -1.05 -5.90 7.76
N ASP A 56 -0.05 -5.96 8.64
CA ASP A 56 0.84 -7.14 8.76
C ASP A 56 0.12 -8.42 9.24
N THR A 57 -1.11 -8.36 9.71
CA THR A 57 -1.88 -9.55 10.13
C THR A 57 -2.70 -10.20 9.01
N ASP A 58 -2.78 -9.58 7.83
CA ASP A 58 -3.60 -10.07 6.72
C ASP A 58 -3.00 -11.31 6.02
N ALA A 59 -1.72 -11.61 6.24
CA ALA A 59 -1.08 -12.82 5.75
C ALA A 59 0.11 -13.20 6.65
N ILE A 60 0.62 -14.42 6.49
CA ILE A 60 1.85 -14.89 7.15
C ILE A 60 3.03 -13.94 6.85
N PHE A 61 3.04 -13.34 5.67
CA PHE A 61 4.01 -12.31 5.31
C PHE A 61 3.38 -11.25 4.41
N VAL A 62 3.64 -9.99 4.72
CA VAL A 62 3.12 -8.83 3.99
C VAL A 62 4.29 -7.91 3.69
N ASP A 63 4.59 -7.73 2.41
CA ASP A 63 5.62 -6.79 1.95
C ASP A 63 5.03 -5.69 1.09
N VAL A 64 5.42 -4.45 1.36
CA VAL A 64 4.80 -3.26 0.79
C VAL A 64 5.85 -2.45 0.04
N ILE A 65 5.49 -1.89 -1.12
CA ILE A 65 6.37 -1.02 -1.91
C ILE A 65 5.70 0.34 -2.07
N HIS A 66 6.22 1.38 -1.42
CA HIS A 66 5.69 2.75 -1.48
C HIS A 66 6.36 3.53 -2.61
N THR A 67 5.57 4.03 -3.56
CA THR A 67 6.10 4.76 -4.74
C THR A 67 5.50 6.14 -4.94
N ASN A 68 4.37 6.45 -4.28
CA ASN A 68 3.80 7.80 -4.24
C ASN A 68 3.09 8.13 -2.89
N PRO A 69 3.82 8.11 -1.75
CA PRO A 69 3.28 8.21 -0.39
C PRO A 69 3.09 9.68 0.03
N ALA A 70 2.27 10.42 -0.70
CA ALA A 70 1.98 11.82 -0.38
C ALA A 70 0.46 12.04 -0.20
N PRO A 71 0.05 13.12 0.47
CA PRO A 71 -1.36 13.50 0.52
C PRO A 71 -1.96 13.74 -0.86
N ILE A 72 -3.26 13.45 -1.00
CA ILE A 72 -4.00 13.68 -2.25
C ILE A 72 -4.03 15.17 -2.64
N SER A 73 -3.95 16.09 -1.66
CA SER A 73 -3.86 17.53 -1.89
C SER A 73 -2.67 17.93 -2.75
N ILE A 74 -1.58 17.16 -2.67
CA ILE A 74 -0.35 17.36 -3.44
C ILE A 74 -0.10 16.22 -4.45
N LEU A 75 -1.19 15.60 -4.93
CA LEU A 75 -1.18 14.55 -5.97
C LEU A 75 -0.50 13.23 -5.56
N GLY A 76 -0.39 12.96 -4.27
CA GLY A 76 -0.03 11.64 -3.76
C GLY A 76 -1.24 10.72 -3.66
N VAL A 77 -1.07 9.44 -3.99
CA VAL A 77 -2.16 8.45 -3.98
C VAL A 77 -1.88 7.28 -3.04
N GLY A 78 -0.61 7.03 -2.75
CA GLY A 78 -0.16 5.96 -1.87
C GLY A 78 -0.26 6.35 -0.39
N THR A 79 -0.34 5.34 0.47
CA THR A 79 -0.19 5.53 1.91
C THR A 79 1.27 5.82 2.28
N ASP A 80 1.47 6.66 3.30
CA ASP A 80 2.77 6.89 3.92
C ASP A 80 2.94 6.15 5.26
N GLU A 81 1.97 5.30 5.62
CA GLU A 81 2.04 4.45 6.80
C GLU A 81 2.77 3.14 6.48
N ASP A 82 3.52 2.63 7.46
CA ASP A 82 4.11 1.30 7.42
C ASP A 82 3.01 0.25 7.67
N VAL A 83 2.51 -0.37 6.59
CA VAL A 83 1.32 -1.25 6.58
C VAL A 83 1.65 -2.73 6.31
N GLY A 84 2.92 -3.11 6.39
CA GLY A 84 3.34 -4.50 6.29
C GLY A 84 4.47 -4.86 7.23
N HIS A 85 4.85 -6.14 7.20
CA HIS A 85 6.01 -6.64 7.93
C HIS A 85 7.31 -5.97 7.45
N ILE A 86 7.40 -5.70 6.15
CA ILE A 86 8.50 -4.97 5.53
C ILE A 86 7.94 -3.94 4.56
N ASN A 87 8.40 -2.69 4.69
CA ASN A 87 7.99 -1.57 3.85
C ASN A 87 9.21 -1.07 3.07
N PHE A 88 9.13 -1.12 1.74
CA PHE A 88 10.17 -0.69 0.83
C PHE A 88 9.85 0.70 0.28
N TRP A 89 10.83 1.60 0.36
CA TRP A 89 10.70 2.99 -0.05
C TRP A 89 11.70 3.32 -1.15
N PRO A 90 11.52 2.80 -2.38
CA PRO A 90 12.40 3.12 -3.50
C PRO A 90 12.49 4.63 -3.72
N ALA A 91 13.71 5.16 -3.76
CA ALA A 91 13.97 6.60 -3.82
C ALA A 91 13.24 7.42 -2.71
N GLY A 92 13.02 6.83 -1.53
CA GLY A 92 12.29 7.46 -0.43
C GLY A 92 10.80 7.67 -0.72
N GLY A 93 10.20 6.87 -1.60
CA GLY A 93 8.81 7.02 -2.05
C GLY A 93 8.64 8.08 -3.15
N ASN A 94 9.72 8.66 -3.66
CA ASN A 94 9.69 9.75 -4.63
C ASN A 94 10.42 9.34 -5.91
N LEU A 95 9.75 8.51 -6.71
CA LEU A 95 10.31 8.02 -7.97
C LEU A 95 10.66 9.18 -8.92
N LYS A 96 11.90 9.16 -9.43
CA LYS A 96 12.37 10.10 -10.44
C LYS A 96 11.89 9.65 -11.83
N GLY A 97 11.55 10.61 -12.69
CA GLY A 97 11.11 10.36 -14.06
C GLY A 97 9.59 10.20 -14.24
N CYS A 98 8.81 10.22 -13.16
CA CYS A 98 7.35 10.21 -13.22
C CYS A 98 6.78 11.64 -13.18
N LEU A 99 5.82 11.95 -14.04
CA LEU A 99 5.24 13.30 -14.16
C LEU A 99 4.52 13.77 -12.89
N LEU A 100 3.76 12.89 -12.23
CA LEU A 100 2.98 13.25 -11.03
C LEU A 100 3.88 13.67 -9.84
N PRO A 101 4.89 12.88 -9.42
CA PRO A 101 5.88 13.33 -8.44
C PRO A 101 6.65 14.60 -8.83
N VAL A 102 6.92 14.79 -10.12
CA VAL A 102 7.59 16.00 -10.63
C VAL A 102 6.69 17.23 -10.52
N LEU A 103 5.41 17.10 -10.88
CA LEU A 103 4.41 18.16 -10.68
C LEU A 103 4.26 18.47 -9.19
N ARG A 104 4.18 17.47 -8.31
CA ARG A 104 4.20 17.69 -6.86
C ARG A 104 5.39 18.52 -6.40
N ASN A 105 6.61 18.22 -6.86
CA ASN A 105 7.80 19.02 -6.52
C ASN A 105 7.75 20.46 -7.08
N ALA A 106 7.00 20.69 -8.17
CA ALA A 106 6.75 22.03 -8.69
C ALA A 106 5.68 22.77 -7.87
N PHE A 107 4.66 22.06 -7.37
CA PHE A 107 3.58 22.61 -6.54
C PHE A 107 3.95 22.73 -5.05
N SER A 108 4.96 22.03 -4.55
CA SER A 108 5.43 22.14 -3.16
C SER A 108 5.96 23.53 -2.80
N GLY A 109 6.31 24.35 -3.80
CA GLY A 109 6.61 25.78 -3.61
C GLY A 109 5.37 26.66 -3.36
N ILE A 110 4.16 26.13 -3.59
CA ILE A 110 2.88 26.85 -3.45
C ILE A 110 2.19 26.50 -2.12
N PHE A 111 2.40 25.30 -1.57
CA PHE A 111 1.87 24.85 -0.28
C PHE A 111 3.00 24.38 0.66
N PRO A 112 3.78 25.31 1.25
CA PRO A 112 4.99 24.98 2.01
C PRO A 112 4.75 24.28 3.37
N ASN A 113 3.49 24.16 3.82
CA ASN A 113 3.14 23.65 5.15
C ASN A 113 2.47 22.27 5.13
N GLU A 114 2.49 21.54 4.02
CA GLU A 114 1.87 20.20 3.89
C GLU A 114 2.89 19.06 3.70
N ILE A 115 4.16 19.29 4.04
CA ILE A 115 5.26 18.30 3.97
C ILE A 115 5.69 17.91 5.38
#